data_AF-A0A8E2F230-F1
#
_entry.id   AF-A0A8E2F230-F1
#
_cell.length_a   1.000
_cell.length_b   1.000
_cell.length_c   1.000
_cell.angle_alpha   90.00
_cell.angle_beta   90.00
_cell.angle_gamma   90.00
#
_symmetry.space_group_name_H-M   'P 1'
#
loop_
_entity.id
_entity.type
_entity.pdbx_description
1 polymer ?
#
loop_
_entity_poly.entity_id
_entity_poly.type
_entity_poly.pdbx_seq_one_letter_code
_entity_poly.pdbx_strand_id
1 'polypeptide(L)'
;MTTPRTEWPSTPIPEPIKHLLNKFYSLGDQKSDDASRQLGEDVFTPTGQIVVNKRTINGPAEIAVSNHGFWEGIKTRHHEVLKIYTCNDAADDLMLIGSVTWGFENGQIVEAGFCARAVIDDSYSEKPKLQLYQGWIDPSEMQDALKQQ
;
A
#
# COMPACT_ATOMS: atom_id res chain seq x y z
N MET A 1 -1.28 -3.16 6.91
CA MET A 1 -0.91 -4.20 7.88
C MET A 1 -1.23 -5.56 7.24
N THR A 2 -0.38 -6.59 7.32
CA THR A 2 -0.85 -7.95 6.98
C THR A 2 -1.70 -8.41 8.16
N THR A 3 -3.01 -8.57 7.97
CA THR A 3 -3.88 -8.93 9.10
C THR A 3 -3.70 -10.41 9.43
N PRO A 4 -4.00 -10.85 10.67
CA PRO A 4 -3.86 -12.26 11.07
C PRO A 4 -4.64 -13.25 10.19
N ARG A 5 -5.58 -12.75 9.37
CA ARG A 5 -6.42 -13.54 8.46
C ARG A 5 -5.91 -13.57 7.02
N THR A 6 -4.75 -12.97 6.73
CA THR A 6 -4.19 -12.99 5.37
C THR A 6 -3.97 -14.43 4.92
N GLU A 7 -4.62 -14.84 3.82
CA GLU A 7 -4.34 -16.11 3.16
C GLU A 7 -3.06 -15.99 2.33
N TRP A 8 -2.03 -16.75 2.72
CA TRP A 8 -0.73 -16.80 2.03
C TRP A 8 -0.71 -17.92 0.99
N PRO A 9 0.10 -17.79 -0.08
CA PRO A 9 0.24 -18.85 -1.07
C PRO A 9 0.94 -20.07 -0.46
N SER A 10 0.79 -21.23 -1.11
CA SER A 10 1.50 -22.46 -0.73
C SER A 10 3.01 -22.33 -0.90
N THR A 11 3.46 -21.50 -1.84
CA THR A 11 4.87 -21.10 -1.98
C THR A 11 5.24 -20.22 -0.79
N PRO A 12 6.24 -20.60 0.03
CA PRO A 12 6.63 -19.81 1.19
C PRO A 12 7.08 -18.40 0.79
N ILE A 13 6.46 -17.38 1.38
CA ILE A 13 6.93 -15.99 1.26
C ILE A 13 7.99 -15.74 2.35
N PRO A 14 9.20 -15.25 2.00
CA PRO A 14 10.22 -14.86 2.96
C PRO A 14 9.71 -13.88 4.01
N GLU A 15 10.11 -14.06 5.27
CA GLU A 15 9.67 -13.20 6.38
C GLU A 15 10.05 -11.72 6.21
N PRO A 16 11.23 -11.36 5.65
CA PRO A 16 11.55 -9.96 5.34
C PRO A 16 10.56 -9.30 4.37
N ILE A 17 10.00 -10.05 3.42
CA ILE A 17 8.99 -9.54 2.47
C ILE A 17 7.67 -9.27 3.20
N LYS A 18 7.26 -10.15 4.12
CA LYS A 18 6.04 -9.90 4.94
C LYS A 18 6.19 -8.65 5.79
N HIS A 19 7.36 -8.45 6.40
CA HIS A 19 7.67 -7.24 7.15
C HIS A 19 7.66 -5.99 6.26
N LEU A 20 8.22 -6.07 5.05
CA LEU A 20 8.19 -4.98 4.07
C LEU A 20 6.75 -4.58 3.73
N LEU A 21 5.89 -5.53 3.37
CA LEU A 21 4.48 -5.26 3.06
C LEU A 21 3.74 -4.68 4.28
N ASN A 22 4.00 -5.21 5.47
CA ASN A 22 3.40 -4.68 6.69
C ASN A 22 3.83 -3.22 6.93
N LYS A 23 5.11 -2.90 6.74
CA LYS A 23 5.65 -1.54 6.85
C LYS A 23 5.03 -0.61 5.81
N PHE A 24 4.96 -1.02 4.54
CA PHE A 24 4.34 -0.26 3.45
C PHE A 24 2.94 0.23 3.81
N TYR A 25 2.04 -0.69 4.16
CA TYR A 25 0.67 -0.33 4.48
C TYR A 25 0.54 0.43 5.81
N SER A 26 1.34 0.08 6.82
CA SER A 26 1.29 0.77 8.12
C SER A 26 1.71 2.23 8.02
N LEU A 27 2.72 2.53 7.19
CA LEU A 27 3.12 3.92 6.90
C LEU A 27 2.07 4.62 6.03
N GLY A 28 1.51 3.93 5.04
CA GLY A 28 0.39 4.43 4.25
C GLY A 28 -0.82 4.82 5.10
N ASP A 29 -1.12 4.08 6.16
CA ASP A 29 -2.29 4.37 7.02
C ASP A 29 -2.09 5.53 8.00
N GLN A 30 -0.90 6.13 8.05
CA GLN A 30 -0.59 7.21 8.98
C GLN A 30 -0.71 8.59 8.33
N LYS A 31 -1.50 9.46 8.98
CA LYS A 31 -1.57 10.90 8.68
C LYS A 31 -0.34 11.63 9.23
N SER A 32 0.82 11.38 8.63
CA SER A 32 2.12 11.91 9.07
C SER A 32 3.06 12.14 7.87
N ASP A 33 3.71 13.30 7.86
CA ASP A 33 4.73 13.64 6.86
C ASP A 33 5.97 12.75 7.03
N ASP A 34 6.32 12.40 8.27
CA ASP A 34 7.42 11.47 8.55
C ASP A 34 7.11 10.06 8.02
N ALA A 35 5.85 9.62 8.13
CA ALA A 35 5.45 8.34 7.56
C ALA A 35 5.55 8.33 6.03
N SER A 36 5.20 9.45 5.39
CA SER A 36 5.33 9.59 3.93
C SER A 36 6.79 9.60 3.49
N ARG A 37 7.67 10.31 4.22
CA ARG A 37 9.12 10.30 4.00
C ARG A 37 9.72 8.90 4.15
N GLN A 38 9.41 8.20 5.24
CA GLN A 38 9.85 6.82 5.48
C GLN A 38 9.32 5.85 4.41
N LEU A 39 8.11 6.08 3.88
CA LEU A 39 7.57 5.29 2.77
C LEU A 39 8.50 5.38 1.55
N GLY A 40 8.92 6.58 1.16
CA GLY A 40 9.86 6.76 0.05
C GLY A 40 11.24 6.16 0.33
N GLU A 41 11.84 6.49 1.48
CA GLU A 41 13.25 6.18 1.78
C GLU A 41 13.48 4.71 2.14
N ASP A 42 12.61 4.12 2.96
CA ASP A 42 12.84 2.81 3.54
C ASP A 42 12.16 1.68 2.77
N VAL A 43 11.04 1.96 2.10
CA VAL A 43 10.21 0.92 1.49
C VAL A 43 10.50 0.74 0.01
N PHE A 44 10.82 1.81 -0.72
CA PHE A 44 11.06 1.75 -2.17
C PHE A 44 12.55 1.76 -2.52
N THR A 45 12.87 1.16 -3.67
CA THR A 45 14.18 1.32 -4.33
C THR A 45 14.35 2.77 -4.83
N PRO A 46 15.57 3.23 -5.17
CA PRO A 46 15.78 4.58 -5.69
C PRO A 46 14.98 4.91 -6.95
N THR A 47 14.59 3.88 -7.72
CA THR A 47 13.77 3.98 -8.94
C THR A 47 12.37 3.39 -8.76
N GLY A 48 11.98 3.10 -7.53
CA GLY A 48 10.71 2.44 -7.21
C GLY A 48 9.51 3.30 -7.56
N GLN A 49 8.38 2.66 -7.88
CA GLN A 49 7.18 3.36 -8.35
C GLN A 49 5.92 2.93 -7.60
N ILE A 50 5.04 3.91 -7.38
CA ILE A 50 3.64 3.66 -7.00
C ILE A 50 2.77 4.02 -8.20
N VAL A 51 1.97 3.06 -8.65
CA VAL A 51 0.96 3.26 -9.70
C VAL A 51 -0.39 2.93 -9.11
N VAL A 52 -1.31 3.89 -9.02
CA VAL A 52 -2.69 3.64 -8.56
C VAL A 52 -3.64 4.12 -9.63
N ASN A 53 -4.40 3.18 -10.21
CA ASN A 53 -5.26 3.43 -11.37
C ASN A 53 -4.48 4.10 -12.52
N LYS A 54 -4.67 5.41 -12.72
CA LYS A 54 -4.00 6.21 -13.77
C LYS A 54 -2.89 7.12 -13.23
N ARG A 55 -2.72 7.22 -11.90
CA ARG A 55 -1.70 8.06 -11.27
C ARG A 55 -0.42 7.25 -11.10
N THR A 56 0.71 7.86 -11.48
CA THR A 56 2.05 7.31 -11.26
C THR A 56 2.85 8.27 -10.38
N ILE A 57 3.60 7.74 -9.43
CA ILE A 57 4.48 8.47 -8.51
C ILE A 57 5.86 7.80 -8.59
N ASN A 58 6.89 8.56 -8.93
CA ASN A 58 8.20 8.05 -9.28
C ASN A 58 9.25 8.38 -8.23
N GLY A 59 9.82 7.33 -7.64
CA GLY A 59 10.95 7.41 -6.75
C GLY A 59 10.66 8.01 -5.37
N PRO A 60 11.62 7.91 -4.45
CA PRO A 60 11.43 8.29 -3.05
C PRO A 60 10.97 9.73 -2.83
N ALA A 61 11.49 10.68 -3.61
CA ALA A 61 11.18 12.10 -3.44
C ALA A 61 9.71 12.43 -3.75
N GLU A 62 9.15 11.89 -4.84
CA GLU A 62 7.74 12.09 -5.17
C GLU A 62 6.82 11.31 -4.20
N ILE A 63 7.24 10.12 -3.77
CA ILE A 63 6.50 9.31 -2.78
C ILE A 63 6.41 10.05 -1.45
N ALA A 64 7.50 10.68 -0.99
CA ALA A 64 7.57 11.41 0.27
C ALA A 64 6.54 12.53 0.41
N VAL A 65 6.14 13.13 -0.72
CA VAL A 65 5.14 14.23 -0.75
C VAL A 65 3.79 13.78 -1.31
N SER A 66 3.65 12.50 -1.66
CA SER A 66 2.49 11.99 -2.41
C SER A 66 1.15 12.05 -1.66
N ASN A 67 1.22 12.06 -0.32
CA ASN A 67 0.08 12.19 0.59
C ASN A 67 -0.21 13.66 0.99
N HIS A 68 0.58 14.64 0.53
CA HIS A 68 0.26 16.05 0.80
C HIS A 68 -1.12 16.37 0.22
N GLY A 69 -2.00 16.93 1.05
CA GLY A 69 -3.40 17.21 0.69
C GLY A 69 -4.32 15.98 0.58
N PHE A 70 -3.79 14.75 0.53
CA PHE A 70 -4.63 13.54 0.46
C PHE A 70 -5.52 13.38 1.70
N TRP A 71 -5.02 13.81 2.86
CA TRP A 71 -5.72 13.66 4.13
C TRP A 71 -6.74 14.77 4.42
N GLU A 72 -6.97 15.70 3.49
CA GLU A 72 -8.01 16.72 3.60
C GLU A 72 -9.40 16.03 3.55
N GLY A 73 -10.22 16.26 4.58
CA GLY A 73 -11.52 15.57 4.73
C GLY A 73 -11.46 14.11 5.21
N ILE A 74 -10.27 13.49 5.26
CA ILE A 74 -10.07 12.12 5.76
C ILE A 74 -9.48 12.16 7.17
N LYS A 75 -10.18 11.48 8.08
CA LYS A 75 -9.81 11.33 9.49
C LYS A 75 -8.96 10.07 9.71
N THR A 76 -9.34 8.95 9.12
CA THR A 76 -8.63 7.67 9.23
C THR A 76 -8.59 6.94 7.88
N ARG A 77 -7.53 6.14 7.68
CA ARG A 77 -7.41 5.18 6.58
C ARG A 77 -6.84 3.89 7.16
N HIS A 78 -7.37 2.75 6.74
CA HIS A 78 -6.87 1.45 7.17
C HIS A 78 -6.91 0.45 6.03
N HIS A 79 -5.76 -0.14 5.68
CA HIS A 79 -5.67 -1.23 4.71
C HIS A 79 -5.59 -2.59 5.41
N GLU A 80 -6.46 -3.52 4.99
CA GLU A 80 -6.42 -4.94 5.33
C GLU A 80 -6.08 -5.75 4.07
N VAL A 81 -4.93 -6.44 4.09
CA VAL A 81 -4.60 -7.43 3.06
C VAL A 81 -5.28 -8.74 3.42
N LEU A 82 -6.10 -9.26 2.52
CA LEU A 82 -6.91 -10.47 2.74
C LEU A 82 -6.26 -11.71 2.15
N LYS A 83 -5.64 -11.58 0.97
CA LYS A 83 -5.06 -12.72 0.27
C LYS A 83 -3.88 -12.32 -0.59
N ILE A 84 -2.88 -13.19 -0.65
CA ILE A 84 -1.67 -13.01 -1.45
C ILE A 84 -1.46 -14.24 -2.33
N TYR A 85 -1.09 -13.99 -3.58
CA TYR A 85 -0.62 -14.97 -4.56
C TYR A 85 0.80 -14.59 -4.99
N THR A 86 1.59 -15.57 -5.39
CA THR A 86 2.89 -15.32 -6.03
C THR A 86 2.84 -15.72 -7.50
N CYS A 87 3.53 -14.94 -8.34
CA CYS A 87 3.69 -15.23 -9.76
C CYS A 87 4.87 -16.19 -10.04
N ASN A 88 5.75 -16.40 -9.05
CA ASN A 88 6.94 -17.23 -9.20
C ASN A 88 7.37 -17.90 -7.87
N ASP A 89 8.35 -18.79 -7.94
CA ASP A 89 8.87 -19.52 -6.78
C ASP A 89 9.75 -18.64 -5.86
N ALA A 90 10.28 -17.53 -6.38
CA ALA A 90 11.10 -16.58 -5.62
C ALA A 90 10.26 -15.67 -4.71
N ALA A 91 8.94 -15.64 -4.90
CA ALA A 91 8.01 -14.84 -4.11
C ALA A 91 8.29 -13.32 -4.17
N ASP A 92 8.90 -12.85 -5.27
CA ASP A 92 9.27 -11.45 -5.48
C ASP A 92 8.33 -10.69 -6.43
N ASP A 93 7.34 -11.37 -7.00
CA ASP A 93 6.25 -10.78 -7.78
C ASP A 93 4.92 -11.29 -7.23
N LEU A 94 4.24 -10.43 -6.48
CA LEU A 94 3.08 -10.77 -5.68
C LEU A 94 1.82 -10.09 -6.21
N MET A 95 0.70 -10.82 -6.17
CA MET A 95 -0.63 -10.28 -6.36
C MET A 95 -1.38 -10.30 -5.03
N LEU A 96 -1.99 -9.19 -4.65
CA LEU A 96 -2.67 -8.97 -3.38
C LEU A 96 -4.14 -8.65 -3.64
N ILE A 97 -5.01 -9.20 -2.80
CA ILE A 97 -6.41 -8.80 -2.68
C ILE A 97 -6.60 -8.27 -1.26
N GLY A 98 -7.28 -7.14 -1.12
CA GLY A 98 -7.55 -6.55 0.18
C GLY A 98 -8.73 -5.59 0.16
N SER A 99 -8.94 -4.91 1.27
CA SER A 99 -9.85 -3.78 1.39
C SER A 99 -9.18 -2.61 2.09
N VAL A 100 -9.72 -1.42 1.85
CA VAL A 100 -9.35 -0.20 2.55
C VAL A 100 -10.60 0.45 3.11
N THR A 101 -10.51 0.87 4.36
CA THR A 101 -11.57 1.60 5.06
C THR A 101 -11.12 3.03 5.30
N TRP A 102 -11.96 4.00 4.93
CA TRP A 102 -11.77 5.41 5.24
C TRP A 102 -12.82 5.88 6.25
N GLY A 103 -12.36 6.55 7.29
CA GLY A 103 -13.20 7.34 8.18
C GLY A 103 -13.04 8.82 7.86
N PHE A 104 -14.15 9.53 7.77
CA PHE A 104 -14.19 10.93 7.39
C PHE A 104 -14.47 11.85 8.58
N GLU A 105 -14.21 13.16 8.42
CA GLU A 105 -14.38 14.13 9.51
C GLU A 105 -15.84 14.30 9.93
N ASN A 106 -16.78 14.16 8.99
CA ASN A 106 -18.22 14.16 9.25
C ASN A 106 -18.74 12.85 9.91
N GLY A 107 -17.87 11.88 10.18
CA GLY A 107 -18.20 10.60 10.82
C GLY A 107 -18.65 9.49 9.87
N GLN A 108 -18.75 9.76 8.56
CA GLN A 108 -19.00 8.73 7.55
C GLN A 108 -17.85 7.73 7.51
N ILE A 109 -18.16 6.47 7.20
CA ILE A 109 -17.20 5.40 6.95
C ILE A 109 -17.50 4.80 5.58
N VAL A 110 -16.47 4.64 4.75
CA VAL A 110 -16.55 3.99 3.43
C VAL A 110 -15.49 2.89 3.36
N GLU A 111 -15.85 1.76 2.79
CA GLU A 111 -14.93 0.65 2.53
C GLU A 111 -14.92 0.34 1.02
N ALA A 112 -13.73 0.07 0.47
CA ALA A 112 -13.60 -0.41 -0.91
C ALA A 112 -12.61 -1.57 -0.98
N GLY A 113 -12.93 -2.55 -1.82
CA GLY A 113 -12.01 -3.62 -2.19
C GLY A 113 -10.93 -3.11 -3.15
N PHE A 114 -9.73 -3.69 -3.06
CA PHE A 114 -8.65 -3.42 -3.99
C PHE A 114 -7.93 -4.70 -4.42
N CYS A 115 -7.27 -4.63 -5.57
CA CYS A 115 -6.22 -5.56 -5.97
C CYS A 115 -4.91 -4.79 -6.15
N ALA A 116 -3.78 -5.43 -5.89
CA ALA A 116 -2.48 -4.82 -6.14
C ALA A 116 -1.41 -5.82 -6.57
N ARG A 117 -0.48 -5.38 -7.42
CA ARG A 117 0.75 -6.10 -7.72
C ARG A 117 1.91 -5.45 -6.99
N ALA A 118 2.72 -6.23 -6.29
CA ALA A 118 3.94 -5.78 -5.64
C ALA A 118 5.14 -6.53 -6.24
N VAL A 119 6.10 -5.78 -6.78
CA VAL A 119 7.37 -6.34 -7.27
C VAL A 119 8.47 -5.92 -6.29
N ILE A 120 9.15 -6.91 -5.75
CA ILE A 120 10.20 -6.79 -4.76
C ILE A 120 11.55 -6.91 -5.46
N ASP A 121 12.46 -5.99 -5.12
CA ASP A 121 13.87 -6.08 -5.46
C ASP A 121 14.67 -6.63 -4.27
N ASP A 122 15.73 -7.37 -4.59
CA ASP A 122 16.62 -8.03 -3.62
C ASP A 122 15.87 -8.88 -2.57
N SER A 123 15.00 -9.78 -3.06
CA SER A 123 14.06 -10.60 -2.28
C SER A 123 14.70 -11.59 -1.29
N TYR A 124 15.98 -11.90 -1.46
CA TYR A 124 16.75 -12.77 -0.56
C TYR A 124 17.54 -11.99 0.51
N SER A 125 17.49 -10.65 0.49
CA SER A 125 18.16 -9.83 1.49
C SER A 125 17.36 -9.70 2.79
N GLU A 126 18.03 -9.25 3.85
CA GLU A 126 17.41 -8.88 5.12
C GLU A 126 16.58 -7.57 5.01
N LYS A 127 16.73 -6.82 3.91
CA LYS A 127 16.10 -5.51 3.70
C LYS A 127 15.58 -5.37 2.26
N PRO A 128 14.66 -6.24 1.84
CA PRO A 128 14.07 -6.14 0.51
C PRO A 128 13.34 -4.81 0.36
N LYS A 129 13.21 -4.33 -0.88
CA LYS A 129 12.53 -3.07 -1.20
C LYS A 129 11.54 -3.26 -2.34
N LEU A 130 10.52 -2.41 -2.39
CA LEU A 130 9.57 -2.38 -3.50
C LEU A 130 10.20 -1.67 -4.70
N GLN A 131 10.25 -2.38 -5.83
CA GLN A 131 10.48 -1.79 -7.14
C GLN A 131 9.18 -1.23 -7.73
N LEU A 132 8.05 -1.92 -7.50
CA LEU A 132 6.74 -1.50 -7.97
C LEU A 132 5.67 -1.84 -6.94
N TYR A 133 4.77 -0.89 -6.70
CA TYR A 133 3.44 -1.15 -6.17
C TYR A 133 2.40 -0.63 -7.17
N GLN A 134 1.61 -1.52 -7.74
CA GLN A 134 0.55 -1.18 -8.68
C GLN A 134 -0.82 -1.57 -8.11
N GLY A 135 -1.64 -0.59 -7.73
CA GLY A 135 -2.96 -0.78 -7.17
C GLY A 135 -4.10 -0.47 -8.14
N TRP A 136 -5.15 -1.27 -8.07
CA TRP A 136 -6.44 -1.04 -8.73
C TRP A 136 -7.54 -1.00 -7.69
N ILE A 137 -8.28 0.11 -7.68
CA ILE A 137 -9.34 0.38 -6.72
C ILE A 137 -10.39 1.28 -7.36
N ASP A 138 -11.67 1.05 -7.09
CA ASP A 138 -12.73 1.98 -7.45
C ASP A 138 -12.83 3.09 -6.38
N PRO A 139 -12.50 4.35 -6.69
CA PRO A 139 -12.51 5.43 -5.72
C PRO A 139 -13.88 6.12 -5.61
N SER A 140 -14.91 5.68 -6.33
CA SER A 140 -16.15 6.46 -6.54
C SER A 140 -16.84 6.82 -5.22
N GLU A 141 -17.07 5.85 -4.34
CA GLU A 141 -17.73 6.10 -3.04
C GLU A 141 -16.89 6.99 -2.12
N MET A 142 -15.56 6.82 -2.14
CA MET A 142 -14.63 7.67 -1.37
C MET A 142 -14.66 9.11 -1.87
N GLN A 143 -14.72 9.33 -3.19
CA GLN A 143 -14.82 10.66 -3.78
C GLN A 143 -16.17 11.32 -3.47
N ASP A 144 -17.27 10.56 -3.44
CA ASP A 144 -18.58 11.09 -3.09
C ASP A 144 -18.68 11.46 -1.61
N ALA A 145 -18.02 10.70 -0.73
CA ALA A 145 -17.88 11.06 0.68
C ALA A 145 -17.02 12.32 0.87
N LEU A 146 -15.92 12.48 0.12
CA LEU A 146 -15.07 13.69 0.18
C LEU A 146 -15.81 14.98 -0.17
N LYS A 147 -16.76 14.94 -1.11
CA LYS A 147 -17.57 16.12 -1.49
C LYS A 147 -18.52 16.61 -0.37
N GLN A 148 -18.68 15.82 0.69
CA GLN A 148 -19.60 16.07 1.80
C GLN A 148 -18.86 16.43 3.11
N GLN A 149 -17.54 16.69 3.03
CA GLN A 149 -16.71 17.08 4.17
C GLN A 149 -16.75 18.58 4.42
#